data_AF-W2XBI9-F1
#
_entry.id   AF-W2XBI9-F1
#
_cell.length_a   1.000
_cell.length_b   1.000
_cell.length_c   1.000
_cell.angle_alpha   90.00
_cell.angle_beta   90.00
_cell.angle_gamma   90.00
#
_symmetry.space_group_name_H-M   'P 1'
#
loop_
_entity.id
_entity.type
_entity.pdbx_description
1 polymer ?
#
loop_
_entity_poly.entity_id
_entity_poly.type
_entity_poly.pdbx_seq_one_letter_code
_entity_poly.pdbx_strand_id
1 'polypeptide(L)'
;MASPTATGTGTRTRTPRPSEEEMKAVDREIPIRLTLGAATLSLGASGQWELDHTTLQQTKEHVRVLEERNAVLEAEVAQLRDKCTRMTEESNMEKFKCQLLVEMLAVSSLDEERTRAQADQEKARAASIKTDVVALLEQARAEGLDVRKLSAALAAGPLAP
;
A
#
# COMPACT_ATOMS: atom_id res chain seq x y z
N MET A 1 85.95 42.73 -86.05
CA MET A 1 84.56 42.31 -86.27
C MET A 1 84.04 41.68 -84.99
N ALA A 2 82.96 42.26 -84.44
CA ALA A 2 82.02 41.79 -83.39
C ALA A 2 82.49 41.60 -81.92
N SER A 3 81.95 42.45 -81.02
CA SER A 3 81.56 42.12 -79.61
C SER A 3 80.13 41.50 -79.61
N PRO A 4 79.53 40.94 -78.51
CA PRO A 4 79.31 41.61 -77.21
C PRO A 4 79.24 40.72 -75.92
N THR A 5 79.01 41.43 -74.82
CA THR A 5 78.83 41.19 -73.36
C THR A 5 77.81 40.14 -72.87
N ALA A 6 78.01 39.63 -71.63
CA ALA A 6 76.93 39.46 -70.63
C ALA A 6 77.47 39.26 -69.18
N THR A 7 76.68 39.76 -68.22
CA THR A 7 76.95 40.00 -66.78
C THR A 7 75.93 39.20 -65.93
N GLY A 8 76.24 38.90 -64.66
CA GLY A 8 75.23 38.57 -63.64
C GLY A 8 75.78 37.78 -62.43
N THR A 9 76.05 38.40 -61.27
CA THR A 9 75.17 38.56 -60.07
C THR A 9 74.71 37.22 -59.46
N GLY A 10 74.82 36.90 -58.17
CA GLY A 10 75.03 37.66 -56.94
C GLY A 10 74.30 36.89 -55.83
N THR A 11 75.02 36.42 -54.81
CA THR A 11 74.49 35.64 -53.69
C THR A 11 73.80 36.54 -52.66
N ARG A 12 72.52 36.27 -52.34
CA ARG A 12 71.83 36.84 -51.17
C ARG A 12 71.00 35.77 -50.46
N THR A 13 71.32 35.59 -49.18
CA THR A 13 70.56 34.92 -48.14
C THR A 13 69.13 35.47 -48.09
N ARG A 14 68.14 34.58 -48.24
CA ARG A 14 66.71 34.91 -48.21
C ARG A 14 66.08 34.24 -46.99
N THR A 15 65.69 35.03 -46.00
CA THR A 15 64.76 34.63 -44.94
C THR A 15 63.44 34.21 -45.59
N PRO A 16 62.78 33.13 -45.14
CA PRO A 16 61.49 32.73 -45.68
C PRO A 16 60.45 33.78 -45.30
N ARG A 17 59.83 34.38 -46.33
CA ARG A 17 58.71 35.30 -46.20
C ARG A 17 57.46 34.43 -46.04
N PRO A 18 56.63 34.63 -45.01
CA PRO A 18 55.41 33.87 -44.84
C PRO A 18 54.51 34.04 -46.07
N SER A 19 53.84 32.98 -46.49
CA SER A 19 53.00 32.96 -47.69
C SER A 19 51.69 33.73 -47.45
N GLU A 20 51.06 34.24 -48.51
CA GLU A 20 49.75 34.92 -48.42
C GLU A 20 48.65 34.05 -47.81
N GLU A 21 48.83 32.72 -47.86
CA GLU A 21 47.96 31.73 -47.19
C GLU A 21 48.14 31.75 -45.67
N GLU A 22 49.35 31.98 -45.16
CA GLU A 22 49.61 32.17 -43.73
C GLU A 22 49.06 33.53 -43.25
N MET A 23 49.12 34.58 -44.08
CA MET A 23 48.53 35.88 -43.74
C MET A 23 46.98 35.84 -43.76
N LYS A 24 46.36 35.09 -44.67
CA LYS A 24 44.90 34.84 -44.67
C LYS A 24 44.42 33.92 -43.54
N ALA A 25 45.31 33.13 -42.95
CA ALA A 25 44.99 32.33 -41.78
C ALA A 25 44.94 33.19 -40.49
N VAL A 26 45.63 34.33 -40.46
CA VAL A 26 45.66 35.27 -39.32
C VAL A 26 44.35 36.09 -39.22
N ASP A 27 43.67 36.36 -40.35
CA ASP A 27 42.36 37.05 -40.39
C ASP A 27 41.15 36.13 -40.14
N ARG A 28 41.36 34.87 -39.76
CA ARG A 28 40.27 34.00 -39.31
C ARG A 28 39.95 34.35 -37.86
N GLU A 29 39.05 35.30 -37.70
CA GLU A 29 38.47 35.71 -36.42
C GLU A 29 38.13 34.47 -35.59
N ILE A 30 38.84 34.28 -34.46
CA ILE A 30 38.61 33.14 -33.56
C ILE A 30 37.22 33.34 -32.97
N PRO A 31 36.26 32.42 -33.19
CA PRO A 31 34.91 32.60 -32.67
C PRO A 31 34.94 32.62 -31.14
N ILE A 32 34.70 33.80 -30.56
CA ILE A 32 34.64 33.96 -29.11
C ILE A 32 33.31 33.42 -28.64
N ARG A 33 33.35 32.28 -27.94
CA ARG A 33 32.20 31.65 -27.29
C ARG A 33 32.43 31.61 -25.79
N LEU A 34 31.52 32.22 -25.03
CA LEU A 34 31.51 32.19 -23.58
C LEU A 34 30.32 31.37 -23.12
N THR A 35 30.57 30.25 -22.47
CA THR A 35 29.53 29.41 -21.87
C THR A 35 29.42 29.71 -20.38
N LEU A 36 28.24 30.16 -19.96
CA LEU A 36 27.92 30.43 -18.56
C LEU A 36 26.75 29.52 -18.16
N GLY A 37 27.09 28.35 -17.62
CA GLY A 37 26.10 27.30 -17.35
C GLY A 37 25.45 26.80 -18.64
N ALA A 38 24.13 26.90 -18.74
CA ALA A 38 23.38 26.50 -19.92
C ALA A 38 23.24 27.60 -20.99
N ALA A 39 23.66 28.84 -20.71
CA ALA A 39 23.61 29.94 -21.67
C ALA A 39 24.94 30.07 -22.42
N THR A 40 24.86 30.27 -23.74
CA THR A 40 26.04 30.46 -24.59
C THR A 40 26.00 31.85 -25.21
N LEU A 41 27.01 32.66 -24.93
CA LEU A 41 27.21 33.94 -25.58
C LEU A 41 28.23 33.76 -26.71
N SER A 42 27.88 34.16 -27.93
CA SER A 42 28.77 34.11 -29.09
C SER A 42 28.90 35.48 -29.75
N LEU A 43 30.10 35.82 -30.18
CA LEU A 43 30.33 37.01 -31.01
C LEU A 43 30.00 36.68 -32.47
N GLY A 44 28.97 37.31 -33.02
CA GLY A 44 28.55 37.15 -34.41
C GLY A 44 29.50 37.87 -35.38
N ALA A 45 29.43 37.52 -36.67
CA ALA A 45 30.31 38.05 -37.72
C ALA A 45 30.21 39.58 -37.95
N SER A 46 29.19 40.23 -37.37
CA SER A 46 29.02 41.69 -37.35
C SER A 46 29.61 42.36 -36.11
N GLY A 47 30.26 41.61 -35.23
CA GLY A 47 30.78 42.10 -33.94
C GLY A 47 29.70 42.27 -32.86
N GLN A 48 28.48 41.76 -33.07
CA GLN A 48 27.40 41.78 -32.08
C GLN A 48 27.41 40.52 -31.21
N TRP A 49 27.16 40.69 -29.92
CA TRP A 49 27.01 39.58 -28.99
C TRP A 49 25.61 38.97 -29.11
N GLU A 50 25.54 37.68 -29.41
CA GLU A 50 24.31 36.90 -29.48
C GLU A 50 24.25 35.93 -28.29
N LEU A 51 23.09 35.86 -27.63
CA LEU A 51 22.87 35.00 -26.46
C LEU A 51 21.93 33.84 -26.82
N ASP A 52 22.47 32.64 -26.91
CA ASP A 52 21.68 31.41 -26.98
C ASP A 52 21.30 30.95 -25.57
N HIS A 53 20.01 30.98 -25.29
CA HIS A 53 19.41 30.57 -24.03
C HIS A 53 18.31 29.51 -24.23
N THR A 54 18.24 28.90 -25.42
CA THR A 54 17.21 27.93 -25.80
C THR A 54 17.26 26.67 -24.93
N THR A 55 18.46 26.14 -24.70
CA THR A 55 18.72 25.00 -23.81
C THR A 55 18.29 25.27 -22.37
N LEU A 56 18.54 26.49 -21.86
CA LEU A 56 18.11 26.89 -20.52
C LEU A 56 16.58 26.94 -20.42
N GLN A 57 15.90 27.47 -21.44
CA GLN A 57 14.43 27.51 -21.48
C GLN A 57 13.82 26.11 -21.58
N GLN A 58 14.37 25.25 -22.44
CA GLN A 58 13.95 23.84 -22.54
C GLN A 58 14.12 23.12 -21.20
N THR A 59 15.27 23.31 -20.54
CA THR A 59 15.52 22.69 -19.23
C THR A 59 14.54 23.19 -18.17
N LYS A 60 14.24 24.48 -18.14
CA LYS A 60 13.24 25.05 -17.21
C LYS A 60 11.85 24.47 -17.43
N GLU A 61 11.42 24.35 -18.68
CA GLU A 61 10.12 23.76 -18.99
C GLU A 61 10.07 22.27 -18.62
N HIS A 62 11.14 21.52 -18.90
CA HIS A 62 11.25 20.13 -18.47
C HIS A 62 11.19 19.97 -16.96
N VAL A 63 11.89 20.82 -16.20
CA VAL A 63 11.81 20.83 -14.73
C VAL A 63 10.39 21.09 -14.27
N ARG A 64 9.71 22.09 -14.83
CA ARG A 64 8.32 22.42 -14.48
C ARG A 64 7.37 21.24 -14.72
N VAL A 65 7.46 20.60 -15.88
CA VAL A 65 6.63 19.42 -16.22
C VAL A 65 6.91 18.26 -15.27
N LEU A 66 8.17 18.04 -14.90
CA LEU A 66 8.55 17.01 -13.94
C LEU A 66 8.04 17.32 -12.53
N GLU A 67 8.08 18.58 -12.10
CA GLU A 67 7.54 19.02 -10.81
C GLU A 67 6.02 18.80 -10.75
N GLU A 68 5.29 19.17 -11.80
CA GLU A 68 3.84 18.95 -11.89
C GLU A 68 3.51 17.45 -11.85
N ARG A 69 4.23 16.63 -12.64
CA ARG A 69 4.05 15.18 -12.63
C ARG A 69 4.39 14.58 -11.26
N ASN A 70 5.42 15.08 -10.60
CA ASN A 70 5.81 14.61 -9.28
C ASN A 70 4.72 14.94 -8.25
N ALA A 71 4.15 16.15 -8.29
CA ALA A 71 3.04 16.53 -7.42
C ALA A 71 1.80 15.63 -7.62
N VAL A 72 1.47 15.29 -8.87
CA VAL A 72 0.38 14.34 -9.18
C VAL A 72 0.69 12.96 -8.61
N LEU A 73 1.89 12.44 -8.82
CA LEU A 73 2.31 11.13 -8.31
C LEU A 73 2.32 11.08 -6.77
N GLU A 74 2.76 12.15 -6.11
CA GLU A 74 2.73 12.26 -4.65
C GLU A 74 1.29 12.22 -4.11
N ALA A 75 0.36 12.92 -4.78
CA ALA A 75 -1.06 12.88 -4.44
C ALA A 75 -1.65 11.48 -4.64
N GLU A 76 -1.35 10.82 -5.76
CA GLU A 76 -1.79 9.44 -6.02
C GLU A 76 -1.23 8.46 -5.00
N VAL A 77 0.05 8.57 -4.64
CA VAL A 77 0.67 7.73 -3.61
C VAL A 77 -0.01 7.93 -2.26
N ALA A 78 -0.33 9.18 -1.88
CA ALA A 78 -1.06 9.46 -0.65
C ALA A 78 -2.46 8.81 -0.67
N GLN A 79 -3.20 8.94 -1.77
CA GLN A 79 -4.52 8.31 -1.94
C GLN A 79 -4.45 6.78 -1.90
N LEU A 80 -3.45 6.19 -2.55
CA LEU A 80 -3.27 4.73 -2.55
C LEU A 80 -2.91 4.20 -1.17
N ARG A 81 -2.07 4.92 -0.42
CA ARG A 81 -1.75 4.58 0.98
C ARG A 81 -3.00 4.61 1.86
N ASP A 82 -3.80 5.66 1.76
CA ASP A 82 -5.07 5.77 2.49
C ASP A 82 -6.03 4.61 2.15
N LYS A 83 -6.19 4.32 0.86
CA LYS A 83 -7.02 3.19 0.40
C LYS A 83 -6.50 1.85 0.93
N CYS A 84 -5.18 1.63 0.93
CA CYS A 84 -4.58 0.41 1.48
C CYS A 84 -4.83 0.29 2.99
N THR A 85 -4.69 1.38 3.74
CA THR A 85 -5.00 1.41 5.19
C THR A 85 -6.46 1.04 5.42
N ARG A 86 -7.39 1.70 4.72
CA ARG A 86 -8.82 1.42 4.86
C ARG A 86 -9.18 -0.03 4.54
N MET A 87 -8.69 -0.58 3.42
CA MET A 87 -8.94 -1.98 3.07
C MET A 87 -8.34 -2.95 4.10
N THR A 88 -7.20 -2.61 4.69
CA THR A 88 -6.57 -3.43 5.74
C THR A 88 -7.41 -3.42 7.00
N GLU A 89 -7.93 -2.26 7.41
CA GLU A 89 -8.86 -2.13 8.55
C GLU A 89 -10.16 -2.90 8.31
N GLU A 90 -10.77 -2.74 7.14
CA GLU A 90 -11.98 -3.48 6.74
C GLU A 90 -11.74 -5.00 6.78
N SER A 91 -10.61 -5.47 6.24
CA SER A 91 -10.24 -6.89 6.27
C SER A 91 -10.03 -7.42 7.69
N ASN A 92 -9.37 -6.63 8.56
CA ASN A 92 -9.15 -7.02 9.95
C ASN A 92 -10.47 -7.08 10.73
N MET A 93 -11.37 -6.12 10.50
CA MET A 93 -12.71 -6.14 11.09
C MET A 93 -13.51 -7.36 10.66
N GLU A 94 -13.44 -7.75 9.39
CA GLU A 94 -14.14 -8.94 8.91
C GLU A 94 -13.57 -10.22 9.53
N LYS A 95 -12.25 -10.35 9.61
CA LYS A 95 -11.60 -11.47 10.31
C LYS A 95 -12.05 -11.56 11.77
N PHE A 96 -12.09 -10.44 12.48
CA PHE A 96 -12.55 -10.40 13.85
C PHE A 96 -14.02 -10.83 13.99
N LYS A 97 -14.91 -10.35 13.12
CA LYS A 97 -16.32 -10.76 13.12
C LYS A 97 -16.48 -12.26 12.87
N CYS A 98 -15.79 -12.80 11.87
CA CYS A 98 -15.82 -14.23 11.58
C CYS A 98 -15.34 -15.05 12.78
N GLN A 99 -14.23 -14.65 13.40
CA GLN A 99 -13.71 -15.36 14.57
C GLN A 99 -14.67 -15.29 15.75
N LEU A 100 -15.23 -14.11 16.06
CA LEU A 100 -16.20 -13.95 17.12
C LEU A 100 -17.46 -14.82 16.88
N LEU A 101 -17.96 -14.87 15.65
CA LEU A 101 -19.11 -15.72 15.31
C LEU A 101 -18.80 -17.21 15.51
N VAL A 102 -17.59 -17.66 15.15
CA VAL A 102 -17.16 -19.06 15.38
C VAL A 102 -17.09 -19.36 16.88
N GLU A 103 -16.51 -18.46 17.67
CA GLU A 103 -16.43 -18.61 19.13
C GLU A 103 -17.81 -18.62 19.78
N MET A 104 -18.70 -17.72 19.38
CA MET A 104 -20.08 -17.68 19.86
C MET A 104 -20.87 -18.93 19.48
N LEU A 105 -20.68 -19.46 18.26
CA LEU A 105 -21.32 -20.71 17.84
C LEU A 105 -20.83 -21.89 18.69
N ALA A 106 -19.54 -21.94 19.00
CA ALA A 106 -18.97 -22.97 19.86
C ALA A 106 -19.56 -22.90 21.28
N VAL A 107 -19.67 -21.70 21.86
CA VAL A 107 -20.29 -21.48 23.18
C VAL A 107 -21.77 -21.88 23.16
N SER A 108 -22.53 -21.43 22.15
CA SER A 108 -23.95 -21.78 22.01
C SER A 108 -24.14 -23.29 21.88
N SER A 109 -23.26 -23.98 21.16
CA SER A 109 -23.33 -25.43 20.99
C SER A 109 -23.07 -26.16 22.32
N LEU A 110 -22.10 -25.72 23.10
CA LEU A 110 -21.83 -26.25 24.44
C LEU A 110 -23.01 -26.02 25.40
N ASP A 111 -23.62 -24.83 25.34
CA ASP A 111 -24.80 -24.52 26.15
C ASP A 111 -26.01 -25.38 25.75
N GLU A 112 -26.24 -25.60 24.46
CA GLU A 112 -27.28 -26.50 23.98
C GLU A 112 -27.08 -27.94 24.46
N GLU A 113 -25.86 -28.48 24.34
CA GLU A 113 -25.52 -29.82 24.82
C GLU A 113 -25.74 -29.96 26.32
N ARG A 114 -25.28 -28.96 27.10
CA ARG A 114 -25.49 -28.91 28.54
C ARG A 114 -26.97 -28.90 28.91
N THR A 115 -27.76 -28.10 28.19
CA THR A 115 -29.21 -27.98 28.45
C THR A 115 -29.94 -29.27 28.11
N ARG A 116 -29.57 -29.94 27.01
CA ARG A 116 -30.10 -31.27 26.66
C ARG A 116 -29.76 -32.31 27.71
N ALA A 117 -28.51 -32.35 28.16
CA ALA A 117 -28.07 -33.28 29.21
C ALA A 117 -28.84 -33.07 30.53
N GLN A 118 -29.09 -31.81 30.91
CA GLN A 118 -29.90 -31.48 32.08
C GLN A 118 -31.37 -31.92 31.91
N ALA A 119 -31.97 -31.68 30.73
CA ALA A 119 -33.33 -32.11 30.45
C ALA A 119 -33.47 -33.64 30.49
N ASP A 120 -32.51 -34.37 29.93
CA ASP A 120 -32.49 -35.84 29.97
C ASP A 120 -32.30 -36.37 31.40
N GLN A 121 -31.46 -35.72 32.21
CA GLN A 121 -31.29 -36.05 33.61
C GLN A 121 -32.59 -35.85 34.41
N GLU A 122 -33.27 -34.72 34.23
CA GLU A 122 -34.56 -34.46 34.90
C GLU A 122 -35.66 -35.41 34.43
N LYS A 123 -35.67 -35.77 33.13
CA LYS A 123 -36.59 -36.78 32.61
C LYS A 123 -36.35 -38.16 33.23
N ALA A 124 -35.10 -38.56 33.39
CA ALA A 124 -34.73 -39.81 34.06
C ALA A 124 -35.13 -39.81 35.54
N ARG A 125 -34.92 -38.69 36.25
CA ARG A 125 -35.37 -38.52 37.65
C ARG A 125 -36.89 -38.63 37.77
N ALA A 126 -37.64 -37.94 36.91
CA ALA A 126 -39.09 -38.01 36.88
C ALA A 126 -39.59 -39.43 36.59
N ALA A 127 -38.92 -40.16 35.69
CA ALA A 127 -39.25 -41.56 35.39
C ALA A 127 -38.96 -42.49 36.59
N SER A 128 -37.85 -42.28 37.31
CA SER A 128 -37.54 -43.01 38.55
C SER A 128 -38.64 -42.78 39.59
N ILE A 129 -38.94 -41.51 39.91
CA ILE A 129 -39.97 -41.15 40.88
C ILE A 129 -41.32 -41.75 40.49
N LYS A 130 -41.69 -41.69 39.20
CA LYS A 130 -42.93 -42.30 38.71
C LYS A 130 -42.93 -43.81 38.97
N THR A 131 -41.82 -44.49 38.72
CA THR A 131 -41.69 -45.94 38.95
C THR A 131 -41.81 -46.27 40.43
N ASP A 132 -41.14 -45.49 41.30
CA ASP A 132 -41.19 -45.66 42.75
C ASP A 132 -42.62 -45.43 43.29
N VAL A 133 -43.32 -44.40 42.80
CA VAL A 133 -44.72 -44.13 43.15
C VAL A 133 -45.63 -45.27 42.72
N VAL A 134 -45.46 -45.80 41.50
CA VAL A 134 -46.26 -46.94 41.02
C VAL A 134 -46.02 -48.17 41.90
N ALA A 135 -44.75 -48.48 42.23
CA ALA A 135 -44.42 -49.60 43.11
C ALA A 135 -45.05 -49.46 44.51
N LEU A 136 -45.01 -48.26 45.10
CA LEU A 136 -45.65 -47.98 46.38
C LEU A 136 -47.18 -48.15 46.31
N LEU A 137 -47.81 -47.70 45.21
CA LEU A 137 -49.24 -47.88 45.00
C LEU A 137 -49.63 -49.36 44.83
N GLU A 138 -48.81 -50.15 44.14
CA GLU A 138 -49.02 -51.59 43.99
C GLU A 138 -48.86 -52.33 45.32
N GLN A 139 -47.84 -51.97 46.12
CA GLN A 139 -47.65 -52.53 47.45
C GLN A 139 -48.83 -52.20 48.38
N ALA A 140 -49.26 -50.94 48.43
CA ALA A 140 -50.43 -50.53 49.21
C ALA A 140 -51.70 -51.30 48.79
N ARG A 141 -51.87 -51.56 47.48
CA ARG A 141 -52.98 -52.37 46.96
C ARG A 141 -52.89 -53.83 47.40
N ALA A 142 -51.70 -54.43 47.40
CA ALA A 142 -51.48 -55.80 47.85
C ALA A 142 -51.73 -55.96 49.37
N GLU A 143 -51.38 -54.95 50.16
CA GLU A 143 -51.62 -54.88 51.60
C GLU A 143 -53.07 -54.49 51.95
N GLY A 144 -53.93 -54.21 50.95
CA GLY A 144 -55.34 -53.87 51.16
C GLY A 144 -55.58 -52.46 51.72
N LEU A 145 -54.57 -51.58 51.66
CA LEU A 145 -54.67 -50.19 52.09
C LEU A 145 -55.44 -49.38 51.04
N ASP A 146 -56.58 -48.82 51.45
CA ASP A 146 -57.40 -47.96 50.59
C ASP A 146 -56.71 -46.59 50.44
N VAL A 147 -55.86 -46.48 49.41
CA VAL A 147 -55.02 -45.31 49.13
C VAL A 147 -55.85 -44.01 49.00
N ARG A 148 -57.13 -44.10 48.62
CA ARG A 148 -58.06 -42.96 48.57
C ARG A 148 -58.43 -42.42 49.94
N LYS A 149 -58.48 -43.27 50.97
CA LYS A 149 -58.71 -42.85 52.36
C LYS A 149 -57.45 -42.27 52.99
N LEU A 150 -56.28 -42.80 52.63
CA LEU A 150 -54.97 -42.27 53.03
C LEU A 150 -54.69 -40.90 52.42
N SER A 151 -54.96 -40.70 51.12
CA SER A 151 -54.80 -39.39 50.48
C SER A 151 -55.80 -38.37 51.01
N ALA A 152 -57.04 -38.78 51.30
CA ALA A 152 -58.02 -37.93 51.98
C ALA A 152 -57.61 -37.58 53.42
N ALA A 153 -57.02 -38.51 54.18
CA ALA A 153 -56.53 -38.27 55.53
C ALA A 153 -55.26 -37.40 55.59
N LEU A 154 -54.34 -37.56 54.64
CA LEU A 154 -53.14 -36.72 54.51
C LEU A 154 -53.48 -35.31 54.01
N ALA A 155 -54.43 -35.17 53.07
CA ALA A 155 -54.92 -33.88 52.60
C ALA A 155 -55.79 -33.15 53.64
N ALA A 156 -56.39 -33.88 54.59
CA ALA A 156 -57.14 -33.31 55.70
C ALA A 156 -56.25 -32.63 56.77
N GLY A 157 -54.92 -32.81 56.70
CA GLY A 157 -53.98 -32.21 57.63
C GLY A 157 -54.09 -32.78 59.06
N PRO A 158 -53.07 -32.60 59.93
CA PRO A 158 -53.17 -33.01 61.30
C PRO A 158 -54.21 -32.13 62.01
N LEU A 159 -55.31 -32.74 62.46
CA LEU A 159 -56.09 -32.20 63.58
C LEU A 159 -55.15 -32.21 64.79
N ALA A 160 -54.52 -31.05 65.02
CA ALA A 160 -53.71 -30.81 66.21
C ALA A 160 -54.59 -30.96 67.47
N PRO A 161 -54.10 -31.61 68.54
CA PRO A 161 -54.63 -31.41 69.87
C PRO A 161 -54.26 -30.01 70.41
#